data_AF-A0AAU9JTP1-F1
#
_entry.id   AF-A0AAU9JTP1-F1
#
_cell.length_a   1.000
_cell.length_b   1.000
_cell.length_c   1.000
_cell.angle_alpha   90.00
_cell.angle_beta   90.00
_cell.angle_gamma   90.00
#
_symmetry.space_group_name_H-M   'P 1'
#
loop_
_entity.id
_entity.type
_entity.pdbx_description
1 polymer ?
#
loop_
_entity_poly.entity_id
_entity_poly.type
_entity_poly.pdbx_seq_one_letter_code
_entity_poly.pdbx_strand_id
1 'polypeptide(L)'
;MDRETLIEEAPIYMSQDEVKRMIGSFQSALAIFTQELEHLQAESDELNNKIQFEATREVILTEENEKMNIKYQQVKTDIDSCNDQINIVETALNRGKDLAENAGKAEEYKRQANQLLEKVIESLGSKEEIDEFLMNLERDIWSMSSENNKLKEVNQRLMSDIGVAIGDEKISHRCKNCKKMFIAKQNRIGECFYHPGKLKYYSCKGCGEDAYYSCCSRCIKCSPGCRNGQHIAI
;
A
#
# COMPACT_ATOMS: atom_id res chain seq x y z
N MET A 1 104.81 13.67 25.94
CA MET A 1 104.28 14.15 27.23
C MET A 1 103.07 15.00 26.88
N ASP A 2 101.88 14.44 26.98
CA ASP A 2 100.63 15.21 27.04
C ASP A 2 99.74 14.48 28.05
N ARG A 3 99.48 15.17 29.17
CA ARG A 3 98.62 14.70 30.26
C ARG A 3 97.20 15.08 29.89
N GLU A 4 96.37 14.10 29.58
CA GLU A 4 94.92 14.24 29.61
C GLU A 4 94.48 14.55 31.05
N THR A 5 94.02 15.77 31.29
CA THR A 5 93.28 16.15 32.49
C THR A 5 91.85 15.62 32.38
N LEU A 6 91.60 14.46 32.98
CA LEU A 6 90.27 13.99 33.35
C LEU A 6 89.68 14.95 34.39
N ILE A 7 88.69 15.75 33.98
CA ILE A 7 87.82 16.47 34.90
C ILE A 7 86.77 15.47 35.36
N GLU A 8 86.90 14.96 36.60
CA GLU A 8 85.82 14.23 37.26
C GLU A 8 84.66 15.20 37.53
N GLU A 9 83.58 15.06 36.77
CA GLU A 9 82.31 15.72 37.08
C GLU A 9 81.76 15.14 38.40
N ALA A 10 81.83 15.92 39.48
CA ALA A 10 81.22 15.56 40.74
C ALA A 10 79.71 15.35 40.53
N PRO A 11 79.10 14.24 41.02
CA PRO A 11 77.69 14.01 40.79
C PRO A 11 76.88 15.09 41.50
N ILE A 12 76.07 15.82 40.74
CA ILE A 12 75.13 16.81 41.26
C ILE A 12 74.03 16.03 41.98
N TYR A 13 74.17 15.84 43.29
CA TYR A 13 73.15 15.22 44.12
C TYR A 13 72.10 16.26 44.52
N MET A 14 70.83 15.97 44.23
CA MET A 14 69.70 16.75 44.72
C MET A 14 69.71 16.81 46.25
N SER A 15 69.43 17.99 46.80
CA SER A 15 69.28 18.18 48.24
C SER A 15 68.03 17.46 48.75
N GLN A 16 68.05 17.04 50.02
CA GLN A 16 66.91 16.38 50.67
C GLN A 16 65.62 17.24 50.60
N ASP A 17 65.76 18.56 50.64
CA ASP A 17 64.64 19.49 50.55
C ASP A 17 64.07 19.61 49.14
N GLU A 18 64.89 19.45 48.09
CA GLU A 18 64.40 19.34 46.71
C GLU A 18 63.63 18.04 46.49
N VAL A 19 64.12 16.91 47.01
CA VAL A 19 63.41 15.63 46.97
C VAL A 19 62.06 15.74 47.68
N LYS A 20 62.01 16.32 48.89
CA LYS A 20 60.76 16.52 49.63
C LYS A 20 59.76 17.41 48.90
N ARG A 21 60.22 18.53 48.31
CA ARG A 21 59.36 19.41 47.50
C ARG A 21 58.80 18.70 46.27
N MET A 22 59.62 17.89 45.60
CA MET A 22 59.20 17.13 44.43
C MET A 22 58.15 16.08 44.80
N ILE A 23 58.39 15.30 45.87
CA ILE A 23 57.41 14.32 46.40
C ILE A 23 56.10 15.02 46.78
N GLY A 24 56.16 16.16 47.47
CA GLY A 24 54.98 16.93 47.83
C GLY A 24 54.18 17.40 46.61
N SER A 25 54.86 17.87 45.56
CA SER A 25 54.19 18.25 44.30
C SER A 25 53.52 17.07 43.59
N PHE A 26 54.17 15.90 43.57
CA PHE A 26 53.59 14.68 43.02
C PHE A 26 52.39 14.20 43.83
N GLN A 27 52.47 14.22 45.16
CA GLN A 27 51.34 13.86 46.02
C GLN A 27 50.14 14.80 45.82
N SER A 28 50.40 16.10 45.68
CA SER A 28 49.35 17.08 45.38
C SER A 28 48.73 16.84 44.01
N ALA A 29 49.53 16.56 42.98
CA ALA A 29 49.03 16.25 41.64
C ALA A 29 48.21 14.96 41.62
N LEU A 30 48.66 13.91 42.32
CA LEU A 30 47.92 12.66 42.46
C LEU A 30 46.58 12.87 43.16
N ALA A 31 46.52 13.70 44.19
CA ALA A 31 45.26 14.02 44.87
C ALA A 31 44.27 14.71 43.92
N ILE A 32 44.74 15.69 43.12
CA ILE A 32 43.90 16.38 42.12
C ILE A 32 43.39 15.40 41.07
N PHE A 33 44.27 14.57 40.50
CA PHE A 33 43.86 13.58 39.50
C PHE A 33 42.90 12.53 40.06
N THR A 34 43.07 12.13 41.32
CA THR A 34 42.14 11.20 41.99
C THR A 34 40.76 11.83 42.11
N GLN A 35 40.68 13.09 42.56
CA GLN A 35 39.42 13.82 42.65
C GLN A 35 38.76 14.02 41.28
N GLU A 36 39.54 14.31 40.24
CA GLU A 36 39.04 14.47 38.88
C GLU A 36 38.50 13.15 38.32
N LEU A 37 39.18 12.02 38.58
CA LEU A 37 38.70 10.69 38.22
C LEU A 37 37.40 10.34 38.94
N GLU A 38 37.29 10.62 40.23
CA GLU A 38 36.05 10.40 41.00
C GLU A 38 34.89 11.24 40.44
N HIS A 39 35.14 12.50 40.09
CA HIS A 39 34.14 13.37 39.47
C HIS A 39 33.68 12.83 38.12
N LEU A 40 34.63 12.50 37.22
CA LEU A 40 34.31 11.96 35.90
C LEU A 40 33.58 10.62 35.97
N GLN A 41 33.90 9.80 36.97
CA GLN A 41 33.21 8.54 37.19
C GLN A 41 31.76 8.75 37.66
N ALA A 42 31.53 9.68 38.58
CA ALA A 42 30.18 10.05 39.00
C ALA A 42 29.34 10.63 37.83
N GLU A 43 29.94 11.47 37.01
CA GLU A 43 29.27 12.03 35.82
C GLU A 43 28.95 10.94 34.78
N SER A 44 29.87 10.00 34.57
CA SER A 44 29.65 8.83 33.70
C SER A 44 28.48 7.97 34.19
N ASP A 45 28.38 7.73 35.50
CA ASP A 45 27.29 6.95 36.09
C ASP A 45 25.94 7.68 35.96
N GLU A 46 25.92 9.00 36.15
CA GLU A 46 24.72 9.82 35.92
C GLU A 46 24.25 9.76 34.46
N LEU A 47 25.17 9.91 33.51
CA LEU A 47 24.87 9.81 32.08
C LEU A 47 24.36 8.42 31.71
N ASN A 48 24.96 7.35 32.24
CA ASN A 48 24.49 5.99 32.02
C ASN A 48 23.06 5.78 32.53
N ASN A 49 22.72 6.32 33.70
CA ASN A 49 21.36 6.24 34.23
C ASN A 49 20.36 6.99 33.33
N LYS A 50 20.73 8.17 32.81
CA LYS A 50 19.90 8.92 31.85
C LYS A 50 19.70 8.14 30.54
N ILE A 51 20.75 7.52 30.02
CA ILE A 51 20.67 6.68 28.80
C ILE A 51 19.72 5.51 29.03
N GLN A 52 19.81 4.81 30.17
CA GLN A 52 18.91 3.69 30.48
C GLN A 52 17.46 4.13 30.63
N PHE A 53 17.22 5.30 31.23
CA PHE A 53 15.88 5.87 31.35
C PHE A 53 15.28 6.20 29.98
N GLU A 54 16.03 6.89 29.12
CA GLU A 54 15.57 7.22 27.77
C GLU A 54 15.39 5.96 26.89
N ALA A 55 16.26 4.95 27.03
CA ALA A 55 16.09 3.67 26.34
C ALA A 55 14.78 2.96 26.76
N THR A 56 14.45 2.98 28.05
CA THR A 56 13.18 2.42 28.55
C THR A 56 11.98 3.19 28.00
N ARG A 57 12.07 4.52 27.96
CA ARG A 57 11.03 5.38 27.41
C ARG A 57 10.83 5.16 25.91
N GLU A 58 11.91 4.97 25.15
CA GLU A 58 11.86 4.64 23.73
C GLU A 58 11.09 3.34 23.49
N VAL A 59 11.36 2.28 24.27
CA VAL A 59 10.63 1.01 24.17
C VAL A 59 9.13 1.21 24.39
N ILE A 60 8.74 1.94 25.45
CA ILE A 60 7.32 2.23 25.75
C ILE A 60 6.64 2.97 24.59
N LEU A 61 7.28 4.03 24.08
CA LEU A 61 6.73 4.81 22.96
C LEU A 61 6.61 3.97 21.68
N THR A 62 7.55 3.06 21.46
CA THR A 62 7.53 2.15 20.31
C THR A 62 6.34 1.20 20.40
N GLU A 63 6.09 0.60 21.57
CA GLU A 63 4.92 -0.25 21.81
C GLU A 63 3.59 0.50 21.67
N GLU A 64 3.50 1.74 22.15
CA GLU A 64 2.32 2.57 21.97
C GLU A 64 2.06 2.91 20.51
N ASN A 65 3.12 3.20 19.75
CA ASN A 65 3.01 3.49 18.32
C ASN A 65 2.57 2.25 17.52
N GLU A 66 3.06 1.06 17.88
CA GLU A 66 2.59 -0.20 17.29
C GLU A 66 1.10 -0.45 17.58
N LYS A 67 0.65 -0.24 18.82
CA LYS A 67 -0.76 -0.34 19.19
C LYS A 67 -1.63 0.63 18.39
N MET A 68 -1.17 1.87 18.22
CA MET A 68 -1.87 2.88 17.40
C MET A 68 -1.92 2.50 15.93
N ASN A 69 -0.84 1.96 15.38
CA ASN A 69 -0.80 1.50 14.00
C ASN A 69 -1.79 0.34 13.75
N ILE A 70 -1.91 -0.61 14.68
CA ILE A 70 -2.91 -1.69 14.60
C ILE A 70 -4.34 -1.12 14.56
N LYS A 71 -4.67 -0.17 15.47
CA LYS A 71 -5.98 0.49 15.48
C LYS A 71 -6.26 1.24 14.18
N TYR A 72 -5.25 1.92 13.64
CA TYR A 72 -5.39 2.62 12.36
C TYR A 72 -5.71 1.66 11.21
N GLN A 73 -5.04 0.50 11.13
CA GLN A 73 -5.34 -0.50 10.10
C GLN A 73 -6.75 -1.10 10.25
N GLN A 74 -7.22 -1.30 11.48
CA GLN A 74 -8.59 -1.75 11.76
C GLN A 74 -9.62 -0.74 11.23
N VAL A 75 -9.49 0.53 11.64
CA VAL A 75 -10.40 1.61 11.20
C VAL A 75 -10.38 1.74 9.67
N LYS A 76 -9.22 1.60 9.04
CA LYS A 76 -9.12 1.64 7.57
C LYS A 76 -9.91 0.50 6.91
N THR A 77 -9.81 -0.72 7.46
CA THR A 77 -10.56 -1.88 6.96
C THR A 77 -12.07 -1.68 7.12
N ASP A 78 -12.50 -1.08 8.24
CA ASP A 78 -13.91 -0.77 8.48
C ASP A 78 -14.43 0.29 7.50
N ILE A 79 -13.62 1.32 7.18
CA ILE A 79 -13.95 2.33 6.16
C ILE A 79 -14.11 1.67 4.78
N ASP A 80 -13.19 0.79 4.39
CA ASP A 80 -13.26 0.10 3.10
C ASP A 80 -14.53 -0.77 3.03
N SER A 81 -14.87 -1.50 4.11
CA SER A 81 -16.12 -2.28 4.17
C SER A 81 -17.37 -1.42 4.11
N CYS A 82 -17.39 -0.23 4.72
CA CYS A 82 -18.51 0.70 4.64
C CYS A 82 -18.67 1.25 3.20
N ASN A 83 -17.56 1.54 2.52
CA ASN A 83 -17.60 2.01 1.13
C ASN A 83 -18.17 0.94 0.19
N ASP A 84 -17.81 -0.33 0.39
CA ASP A 84 -18.39 -1.44 -0.37
C ASP A 84 -19.91 -1.54 -0.16
N GLN A 85 -20.39 -1.36 1.08
CA GLN A 85 -21.82 -1.33 1.37
C GLN A 85 -22.54 -0.15 0.71
N ILE A 86 -21.93 1.04 0.72
CA ILE A 86 -22.47 2.23 0.05
C ILE A 86 -22.62 1.95 -1.45
N ASN A 87 -21.59 1.41 -2.10
CA ASN A 87 -21.63 1.07 -3.53
C ASN A 87 -22.76 0.09 -3.88
N ILE A 88 -23.00 -0.91 -3.02
CA ILE A 88 -24.11 -1.86 -3.19
C ILE A 88 -25.45 -1.13 -3.10
N VAL A 89 -25.63 -0.27 -2.10
CA VAL A 89 -26.86 0.50 -1.89
C VAL A 89 -27.11 1.46 -3.04
N GLU A 90 -26.09 2.18 -3.51
CA GLU A 90 -26.19 3.09 -4.66
C GLU A 90 -26.59 2.34 -5.94
N THR A 91 -26.00 1.17 -6.18
CA THR A 91 -26.35 0.31 -7.32
C THR A 91 -27.81 -0.14 -7.22
N ALA A 92 -28.26 -0.56 -6.04
CA ALA A 92 -29.65 -0.96 -5.81
C ALA A 92 -30.62 0.22 -6.00
N LEU A 93 -30.27 1.41 -5.51
CA LEU A 93 -31.07 2.62 -5.66
C LEU A 93 -31.22 3.04 -7.12
N ASN A 94 -30.14 2.98 -7.90
CA ASN A 94 -30.18 3.30 -9.33
C ASN A 94 -31.07 2.33 -10.09
N ARG A 95 -30.97 1.02 -9.82
CA ARG A 95 -31.90 0.03 -10.40
C ARG A 95 -33.35 0.30 -10.01
N GLY A 96 -33.60 0.72 -8.76
CA GLY A 96 -34.93 1.11 -8.31
C GLY A 96 -35.50 2.31 -9.06
N LYS A 97 -34.67 3.31 -9.37
CA LYS A 97 -35.05 4.47 -10.20
C LYS A 97 -35.42 4.07 -11.62
N ASP A 98 -34.59 3.22 -12.25
CA ASP A 98 -34.86 2.73 -13.61
C ASP A 98 -36.19 1.97 -13.68
N LEU A 99 -36.48 1.14 -12.67
CA LEU A 99 -37.75 0.41 -12.57
C LEU A 99 -38.94 1.36 -12.37
N ALA A 100 -38.79 2.41 -11.55
CA ALA A 100 -39.85 3.40 -11.34
C ALA A 100 -40.14 4.23 -12.60
N GLU A 101 -39.11 4.63 -13.34
CA GLU A 101 -39.26 5.34 -14.61
C GLU A 101 -39.96 4.47 -15.67
N ASN A 102 -39.58 3.19 -15.75
CA ASN A 102 -40.21 2.23 -16.64
C ASN A 102 -41.67 1.94 -16.26
N ALA A 103 -42.00 1.91 -14.97
CA ALA A 103 -43.38 1.80 -14.50
C ALA A 103 -44.22 3.02 -14.93
N GLY A 104 -43.65 4.24 -14.88
CA GLY A 104 -44.32 5.44 -15.38
C GLY A 104 -44.66 5.36 -16.88
N LYS A 105 -43.71 4.87 -17.69
CA LYS A 105 -43.93 4.66 -19.14
C LYS A 105 -45.00 3.59 -19.41
N ALA A 106 -45.04 2.52 -18.62
CA ALA A 106 -46.05 1.47 -18.76
C ALA A 106 -47.48 2.00 -18.51
N GLU A 107 -47.65 2.87 -17.51
CA GLU A 107 -48.95 3.48 -17.21
C GLU A 107 -49.36 4.50 -18.28
N GLU A 108 -48.40 5.22 -18.88
CA GLU A 108 -48.64 6.09 -20.03
C GLU A 108 -49.07 5.29 -21.28
N TYR A 109 -48.39 4.19 -21.59
CA TYR A 109 -48.80 3.30 -22.69
C TYR A 109 -50.19 2.70 -22.48
N LYS A 110 -50.51 2.31 -21.23
CA LYS A 110 -51.85 1.84 -20.87
C LYS A 110 -52.91 2.92 -21.07
N ARG A 111 -52.60 4.18 -20.72
CA ARG A 111 -53.50 5.31 -20.96
C ARG A 111 -53.71 5.58 -22.46
N GLN A 112 -52.64 5.54 -23.25
CA GLN A 112 -52.71 5.69 -24.71
C GLN A 112 -53.52 4.56 -25.35
N ALA A 113 -53.32 3.31 -24.90
CA ALA A 113 -54.08 2.16 -25.37
C ALA A 113 -55.58 2.30 -25.04
N ASN A 114 -55.93 2.75 -23.83
CA ASN A 114 -57.33 2.99 -23.46
C ASN A 114 -57.98 4.13 -24.27
N GLN A 115 -57.25 5.21 -24.55
CA GLN A 115 -57.74 6.29 -25.42
C GLN A 115 -57.95 5.84 -26.87
N LEU A 116 -57.08 4.98 -27.39
CA LEU A 116 -57.29 4.37 -28.70
C LEU A 116 -58.49 3.43 -28.69
N LEU A 117 -58.69 2.66 -27.61
CA LEU A 117 -59.85 1.79 -27.45
C LEU A 117 -61.17 2.59 -27.43
N GLU A 118 -61.22 3.71 -26.70
CA GLU A 118 -62.39 4.62 -26.68
C GLU A 118 -62.67 5.20 -28.07
N LYS A 119 -61.64 5.64 -28.80
CA LYS A 119 -61.79 6.13 -30.18
C LYS A 119 -62.31 5.04 -31.12
N VAL A 120 -61.86 3.81 -30.95
CA VAL A 120 -62.34 2.65 -31.73
C VAL A 120 -63.81 2.36 -31.41
N ILE A 121 -64.20 2.41 -30.12
CA ILE A 121 -65.59 2.22 -29.67
C ILE A 121 -66.50 3.32 -30.23
N GLU A 122 -66.04 4.57 -30.24
CA GLU A 122 -66.74 5.71 -30.86
C GLU A 122 -66.78 5.63 -32.39
N SER A 123 -65.78 5.01 -33.01
CA SER A 123 -65.66 4.80 -34.46
C SER A 123 -66.17 3.44 -34.93
N LEU A 124 -66.96 2.72 -34.13
CA LEU A 124 -67.68 1.52 -34.59
C LEU A 124 -68.78 1.92 -35.58
N GLY A 125 -68.33 2.36 -36.77
CA GLY A 125 -69.00 2.30 -38.04
C GLY A 125 -69.03 0.88 -38.59
N SER A 126 -69.23 0.74 -39.90
CA SER A 126 -69.52 -0.54 -40.55
C SER A 126 -68.46 -1.60 -40.31
N LYS A 127 -68.90 -2.87 -40.31
CA LYS A 127 -68.09 -4.08 -40.06
C LYS A 127 -66.76 -4.11 -40.82
N GLU A 128 -66.71 -3.59 -42.05
CA GLU A 128 -65.48 -3.51 -42.85
C GLU A 128 -64.36 -2.67 -42.21
N GLU A 129 -64.70 -1.55 -41.54
CA GLU A 129 -63.70 -0.67 -40.89
C GLU A 129 -63.08 -1.33 -39.64
N ILE A 130 -63.87 -2.17 -38.97
CA ILE A 130 -63.44 -2.96 -37.81
C ILE A 130 -62.48 -4.06 -38.25
N ASP A 131 -62.81 -4.78 -39.33
CA ASP A 131 -61.97 -5.85 -39.85
C ASP A 131 -60.62 -5.30 -40.36
N GLU A 132 -60.60 -4.13 -41.02
CA GLU A 132 -59.36 -3.46 -41.43
C GLU A 132 -58.52 -3.00 -40.24
N PHE A 133 -59.15 -2.46 -39.19
CA PHE A 133 -58.46 -2.07 -37.96
C PHE A 133 -57.84 -3.26 -37.23
N LEU A 134 -58.58 -4.36 -37.08
CA LEU A 134 -58.08 -5.59 -36.45
C LEU A 134 -56.89 -6.18 -37.21
N MET A 135 -56.93 -6.18 -38.55
CA MET A 135 -55.79 -6.60 -39.37
C MET A 135 -54.55 -5.71 -39.19
N ASN A 136 -54.72 -4.40 -39.02
CA ASN A 136 -53.60 -3.50 -38.72
C ASN A 136 -53.04 -3.75 -37.30
N LEU A 137 -53.91 -3.96 -36.31
CA LEU A 137 -53.50 -4.23 -34.93
C LEU A 137 -52.75 -5.56 -34.80
N GLU A 138 -53.21 -6.61 -35.46
CA GLU A 138 -52.52 -7.91 -35.50
C GLU A 138 -51.13 -7.78 -36.12
N ARG A 139 -50.99 -6.99 -37.19
CA ARG A 139 -49.70 -6.73 -37.84
C ARG A 139 -48.73 -6.01 -36.90
N ASP A 140 -49.21 -5.02 -36.15
CA ASP A 140 -48.41 -4.26 -35.21
C ASP A 140 -47.97 -5.12 -34.02
N ILE A 141 -48.88 -5.94 -33.48
CA ILE A 141 -48.57 -6.92 -32.42
C ILE A 141 -47.49 -7.90 -32.90
N TRP A 142 -47.60 -8.38 -34.14
CA TRP A 142 -46.63 -9.31 -34.70
C TRP A 142 -45.27 -8.67 -34.91
N SER A 143 -45.24 -7.43 -35.40
CA SER A 143 -44.02 -6.62 -35.56
C SER A 143 -43.32 -6.38 -34.22
N MET A 144 -44.06 -5.90 -33.22
CA MET A 144 -43.54 -5.67 -31.88
C MET A 144 -43.04 -6.95 -31.22
N SER A 145 -43.76 -8.07 -31.38
CA SER A 145 -43.33 -9.36 -30.83
C SER A 145 -42.03 -9.85 -31.47
N SER A 146 -41.86 -9.63 -32.79
CA SER A 146 -40.63 -9.97 -33.51
C SER A 146 -39.44 -9.16 -33.01
N GLU A 147 -39.62 -7.85 -32.81
CA GLU A 147 -38.58 -6.97 -32.28
C GLU A 147 -38.21 -7.31 -30.84
N ASN A 148 -39.19 -7.63 -30.00
CA ASN A 148 -38.95 -8.10 -28.63
C ASN A 148 -38.12 -9.40 -28.59
N ASN A 149 -38.36 -10.33 -29.52
CA ASN A 149 -37.58 -11.56 -29.62
C ASN A 149 -36.12 -11.26 -30.01
N LYS A 150 -35.90 -10.35 -30.98
CA LYS A 150 -34.53 -9.90 -31.34
C LYS A 150 -33.81 -9.28 -30.15
N LEU A 151 -34.49 -8.42 -29.40
CA LEU A 151 -33.92 -7.80 -28.19
C LEU A 151 -33.56 -8.84 -27.13
N LYS A 152 -34.40 -9.86 -26.91
CA LYS A 152 -34.08 -10.97 -26.00
C LYS A 152 -32.83 -11.75 -26.43
N GLU A 153 -32.68 -12.03 -27.73
CA GLU A 153 -31.49 -12.72 -28.25
C GLU A 153 -30.21 -11.88 -28.10
N VAL A 154 -30.28 -10.57 -28.33
CA VAL A 154 -29.14 -9.66 -28.09
C VAL A 154 -28.79 -9.63 -26.62
N ASN A 155 -29.78 -9.56 -25.74
CA ASN A 155 -29.56 -9.50 -24.30
C ASN A 155 -28.94 -10.81 -23.77
N GLN A 156 -29.39 -11.97 -24.27
CA GLN A 156 -28.75 -13.26 -23.95
C GLN A 156 -27.29 -13.33 -24.41
N ARG A 157 -26.98 -12.83 -25.60
CA ARG A 157 -25.59 -12.76 -26.09
C ARG A 157 -24.72 -11.87 -25.21
N LEU A 158 -25.17 -10.66 -24.92
CA LEU A 158 -24.45 -9.74 -24.04
C LEU A 158 -24.21 -10.32 -22.64
N MET A 159 -25.20 -11.01 -22.07
CA MET A 159 -25.04 -11.69 -20.77
C MET A 159 -24.00 -12.81 -20.82
N SER A 160 -23.92 -13.56 -21.93
CA SER A 160 -22.87 -14.55 -22.15
C SER A 160 -21.48 -13.89 -22.26
N ASP A 161 -21.37 -12.82 -23.04
CA ASP A 161 -20.10 -12.10 -23.24
C ASP A 161 -19.58 -11.48 -21.94
N ILE A 162 -20.47 -10.91 -21.13
CA ILE A 162 -20.16 -10.39 -19.79
C ILE A 162 -19.69 -11.53 -18.87
N GLY A 163 -20.35 -12.69 -18.90
CA GLY A 163 -19.96 -13.87 -18.11
C GLY A 163 -18.54 -14.34 -18.44
N VAL A 164 -18.17 -14.36 -19.72
CA VAL A 164 -16.81 -14.70 -20.19
C VAL A 164 -15.80 -13.63 -19.78
N ALA A 165 -16.13 -12.35 -19.92
CA ALA A 165 -15.26 -11.24 -19.54
C ALA A 165 -14.93 -11.23 -18.03
N ILE A 166 -15.94 -11.46 -17.19
CA ILE A 166 -15.77 -11.56 -15.72
C ILE A 166 -15.01 -12.84 -15.34
N GLY A 167 -15.21 -13.94 -16.07
CA GLY A 167 -14.44 -15.17 -15.90
C GLY A 167 -12.94 -14.97 -16.17
N ASP A 168 -12.60 -14.19 -17.20
CA ASP A 168 -11.22 -13.87 -17.57
C ASP A 168 -10.53 -12.89 -16.60
N GLU A 169 -11.26 -12.00 -15.93
CA GLU A 169 -10.69 -11.09 -14.91
C GLU A 169 -10.20 -11.83 -13.66
N LYS A 170 -10.73 -13.03 -13.36
CA LYS A 170 -10.36 -13.81 -12.17
C LYS A 170 -9.09 -14.66 -12.34
N ILE A 171 -8.56 -14.82 -13.55
CA ILE A 171 -7.36 -15.63 -13.78
C ILE A 171 -6.12 -14.79 -13.45
N SER A 172 -5.83 -14.68 -12.15
CA SER A 172 -4.60 -14.09 -11.64
C SER A 172 -3.48 -15.13 -11.61
N HIS A 173 -2.35 -14.81 -12.23
CA HIS A 173 -1.15 -15.66 -12.24
C HIS A 173 -0.12 -15.12 -11.25
N ARG A 174 0.67 -16.01 -10.63
CA ARG A 174 1.81 -15.59 -9.79
C ARG A 174 3.03 -15.34 -10.68
N CYS A 175 3.64 -14.18 -10.58
CA CYS A 175 4.83 -13.85 -11.38
C CYS A 175 6.08 -14.62 -10.91
N LYS A 176 6.83 -15.21 -11.84
CA LYS A 176 8.09 -15.92 -11.58
C LYS A 176 9.15 -15.04 -10.96
N ASN A 177 9.22 -13.79 -11.38
CA ASN A 177 10.29 -12.87 -11.03
C ASN A 177 10.00 -12.08 -9.76
N CYS A 178 8.90 -11.32 -9.74
CA CYS A 178 8.55 -10.45 -8.60
C CYS A 178 7.63 -11.11 -7.56
N LYS A 179 7.14 -12.34 -7.83
CA LYS A 179 6.24 -13.11 -6.96
C LYS A 179 4.86 -12.49 -6.69
N LYS A 180 4.54 -11.35 -7.29
CA LYS A 180 3.22 -10.71 -7.23
C LYS A 180 2.21 -11.41 -8.15
N MET A 181 0.94 -11.36 -7.76
CA MET A 181 -0.16 -11.78 -8.61
C MET A 181 -0.39 -10.73 -9.71
N PHE A 182 -0.70 -11.15 -10.93
CA PHE A 182 -1.02 -10.27 -12.05
C PHE A 182 -2.06 -10.89 -12.97
N ILE A 183 -2.82 -10.05 -13.67
CA ILE A 183 -3.79 -10.47 -14.68
C ILE A 183 -3.09 -10.39 -16.04
N ALA A 184 -3.08 -11.49 -16.81
CA ALA A 184 -2.35 -11.56 -18.07
C ALA A 184 -2.78 -10.47 -19.08
N LYS A 185 -4.08 -10.15 -19.12
CA LYS A 185 -4.64 -9.07 -19.97
C LYS A 185 -4.15 -7.67 -19.58
N GLN A 186 -3.76 -7.45 -18.32
CA GLN A 186 -3.29 -6.16 -17.82
C GLN A 186 -1.76 -6.04 -17.80
N ASN A 187 -1.02 -7.07 -18.24
CA ASN A 187 0.45 -7.15 -18.13
C ASN A 187 1.18 -6.22 -19.12
N ARG A 188 1.67 -5.07 -18.64
CA ARG A 188 2.42 -4.11 -19.46
C ARG A 188 3.93 -4.21 -19.24
N ILE A 189 4.69 -3.78 -20.25
CA ILE A 189 6.15 -3.65 -20.15
C ILE A 189 6.46 -2.61 -19.08
N GLY A 190 7.28 -2.99 -18.09
CA GLY A 190 7.75 -2.08 -17.04
C GLY A 190 7.02 -2.22 -15.71
N GLU A 191 5.96 -3.04 -15.61
CA GLU A 191 5.22 -3.24 -14.37
C GLU A 191 5.88 -4.26 -13.43
N CYS A 192 6.63 -5.22 -13.98
CA CYS A 192 7.34 -6.21 -13.20
C CYS A 192 8.76 -5.72 -12.86
N PHE A 193 8.94 -5.16 -11.66
CA PHE A 193 10.25 -4.87 -11.08
C PHE A 193 10.80 -6.08 -10.31
N TYR A 194 12.05 -6.47 -10.60
CA TYR A 194 12.67 -7.60 -9.93
C TYR A 194 14.21 -7.50 -9.90
N HIS A 195 14.81 -8.31 -9.04
CA HIS A 195 16.25 -8.51 -8.96
C HIS A 195 16.60 -9.89 -9.53
N PRO A 196 17.34 -10.00 -10.65
CA PRO A 196 17.83 -11.28 -11.17
C PRO A 196 19.00 -11.85 -10.35
N GLY A 197 19.61 -11.03 -9.49
CA GLY A 197 20.71 -11.44 -8.61
C GLY A 197 20.22 -12.17 -7.36
N LYS A 198 21.10 -12.93 -6.71
CA LYS A 198 20.80 -13.59 -5.43
C LYS A 198 20.84 -12.57 -4.28
N LEU A 199 20.01 -12.78 -3.26
CA LEU A 199 20.10 -12.04 -2.00
C LEU A 199 21.36 -12.48 -1.26
N LYS A 200 22.15 -11.53 -0.76
CA LYS A 200 23.33 -11.74 0.07
C LYS A 200 23.19 -10.94 1.37
N TYR A 201 23.78 -11.45 2.44
CA TYR A 201 23.70 -10.85 3.77
C TYR A 201 25.01 -10.11 4.13
N TYR A 202 25.10 -8.85 3.69
CA TYR A 202 26.13 -7.87 4.07
C TYR A 202 25.53 -6.47 3.89
N SER A 203 26.31 -5.44 4.20
CA SER A 203 25.89 -4.05 4.12
C SER A 203 25.49 -3.61 2.69
N CYS A 204 24.23 -3.20 2.55
CA CYS A 204 23.66 -2.57 1.38
C CYS A 204 24.39 -1.25 1.07
N LYS A 205 24.80 -1.03 -0.19
CA LYS A 205 25.48 0.22 -0.58
C LYS A 205 24.59 1.47 -0.49
N GLY A 206 23.26 1.29 -0.42
CA GLY A 206 22.32 2.41 -0.34
C GLY A 206 22.00 2.86 1.08
N CYS A 207 21.84 1.91 2.02
CA CYS A 207 21.33 2.19 3.36
C CYS A 207 22.06 1.46 4.48
N GLY A 208 23.14 0.72 4.20
CA GLY A 208 23.93 -0.01 5.21
C GLY A 208 23.31 -1.31 5.72
N GLU A 209 22.01 -1.54 5.50
CA GLU A 209 21.27 -2.75 5.91
C GLU A 209 21.94 -4.08 5.55
N ASP A 210 21.73 -5.11 6.36
CA ASP A 210 22.44 -6.39 6.31
C ASP A 210 21.99 -7.33 5.19
N ALA A 211 21.29 -6.82 4.17
CA ALA A 211 20.85 -7.60 3.03
C ALA A 211 20.87 -6.78 1.74
N TYR A 212 21.38 -7.35 0.66
CA TYR A 212 21.39 -6.71 -0.66
C TYR A 212 21.30 -7.73 -1.80
N TYR A 213 20.85 -7.29 -2.98
CA TYR A 213 20.83 -8.11 -4.18
C TYR A 213 22.12 -7.96 -4.98
N SER A 214 22.71 -9.09 -5.39
CA SER A 214 23.98 -9.11 -6.11
C SER A 214 23.95 -8.41 -7.48
N CYS A 215 22.76 -8.15 -8.05
CA CYS A 215 22.65 -7.46 -9.34
C CYS A 215 22.99 -5.97 -9.26
N CYS A 216 22.75 -5.33 -8.12
CA CYS A 216 22.82 -3.86 -7.99
C CYS A 216 23.41 -3.38 -6.67
N SER A 217 23.76 -4.28 -5.76
CA SER A 217 24.27 -3.94 -4.42
C SER A 217 23.30 -3.13 -3.55
N ARG A 218 21.99 -3.23 -3.82
CA ARG A 218 20.93 -2.54 -3.06
C ARG A 218 19.94 -3.54 -2.46
N CYS A 219 19.38 -3.18 -1.32
CA CYS A 219 18.31 -3.94 -0.66
C CYS A 219 16.95 -3.65 -1.30
N ILE A 220 15.92 -4.41 -0.92
CA ILE A 220 14.55 -4.22 -1.42
C ILE A 220 13.95 -2.86 -1.04
N LYS A 221 14.34 -2.30 0.12
CA LYS A 221 13.90 -0.97 0.57
C LYS A 221 14.48 0.13 -0.31
N CYS A 222 15.76 0.03 -0.69
CA CYS A 222 16.43 1.00 -1.56
C CYS A 222 16.02 0.88 -3.04
N SER A 223 15.61 -0.31 -3.48
CA SER A 223 15.23 -0.55 -4.86
C SER A 223 14.27 -1.74 -4.95
N PRO A 224 13.03 -1.55 -5.42
CA PRO A 224 12.08 -2.66 -5.59
C PRO A 224 12.50 -3.64 -6.70
N GLY A 225 13.44 -3.24 -7.58
CA GLY A 225 14.02 -4.09 -8.63
C GLY A 225 15.08 -3.32 -9.43
N CYS A 226 16.17 -4.00 -9.80
CA CYS A 226 17.22 -3.43 -10.65
C CYS A 226 16.96 -3.64 -12.15
N ARG A 227 15.94 -4.44 -12.50
CA ARG A 227 15.43 -4.62 -13.86
C ARG A 227 13.91 -4.52 -13.86
N ASN A 228 13.35 -4.12 -15.00
CA ASN A 228 11.91 -4.09 -15.24
C ASN A 228 11.56 -4.87 -16.52
N GLY A 229 10.31 -5.26 -16.65
CA GLY A 229 9.78 -6.01 -17.79
C GLY A 229 8.32 -6.35 -17.61
N GLN A 230 7.82 -7.29 -18.40
CA GLN A 230 6.50 -7.90 -18.20
C GLN A 230 6.55 -8.96 -17.09
N HIS A 231 5.42 -9.15 -16.42
CA HIS A 231 5.23 -10.29 -15.55
C HIS A 231 5.28 -11.59 -16.35
N ILE A 232 5.85 -12.64 -15.77
CA ILE A 232 5.96 -13.97 -16.38
C ILE A 232 5.22 -14.93 -15.46
N ALA A 233 4.19 -15.61 -15.94
CA ALA A 233 3.42 -16.57 -15.13
C ALA A 233 4.30 -17.75 -14.70
N ILE A 234 4.14 -18.19 -13.45
CA ILE A 234 4.48 -19.55 -12.98
C ILE A 234 3.31 -20.47 -13.26
#